data_AF-A0A3R9AZL6-F1
#
_entry.id   AF-A0A3R9AZL6-F1
#
_cell.length_a   1.000
_cell.length_b   1.000
_cell.length_c   1.000
_cell.angle_alpha   90.00
_cell.angle_beta   90.00
_cell.angle_gamma   90.00
#
_symmetry.space_group_name_H-M   'P 1'
#
loop_
_entity.id
_entity.type
_entity.pdbx_description
1 polymer ?
#
loop_
_entity_poly.entity_id
_entity_poly.type
_entity_poly.pdbx_seq_one_letter_code
_entity_poly.pdbx_strand_id
1 'polypeptide(L)'
;MTSNTLNAVPATVLETMAERLNGQPEPIKIRNNDDHAALAADVLWQFARKTGLNRDSESVQTVITDFLANLLHLCEQCDPDGAGIEGFNALLNMAVMHYEQENGGESEEPI
;
A
#
# COMPACT_ATOMS: atom_id res chain seq x y z
N MET A 1 -6.70 1.28 -22.26
CA MET A 1 -6.95 1.78 -20.89
C MET A 1 -7.25 0.57 -20.04
N THR A 2 -6.35 0.19 -19.14
CA THR A 2 -6.64 -0.84 -18.14
C THR A 2 -7.63 -0.24 -17.15
N SER A 3 -8.85 -0.78 -17.08
CA SER A 3 -9.83 -0.35 -16.09
C SER A 3 -9.30 -0.68 -14.71
N ASN A 4 -8.77 0.32 -14.00
CA ASN A 4 -8.38 0.15 -12.61
C ASN A 4 -9.67 0.08 -11.77
N THR A 5 -10.01 -1.11 -11.31
CA THR A 5 -11.20 -1.36 -10.51
C THR A 5 -11.17 -0.61 -9.17
N LEU A 6 -9.99 -0.21 -8.68
CA LEU A 6 -9.83 0.59 -7.46
C LEU A 6 -10.48 1.97 -7.57
N ASN A 7 -10.64 2.52 -8.78
CA ASN A 7 -11.33 3.80 -8.95
C ASN A 7 -12.82 3.73 -8.60
N ALA A 8 -13.40 2.52 -8.64
CA ALA A 8 -14.80 2.29 -8.29
C ALA A 8 -15.00 1.91 -6.81
N VAL A 9 -13.91 1.71 -6.05
CA VAL A 9 -13.96 1.34 -4.63
C VAL A 9 -13.88 2.61 -3.78
N PRO A 10 -14.89 2.92 -2.94
CA PRO A 10 -14.85 4.08 -2.05
C PRO A 10 -13.70 3.98 -1.04
N ALA A 11 -13.05 5.12 -0.75
CA ALA A 11 -11.94 5.19 0.21
C ALA A 11 -12.34 4.74 1.63
N THR A 12 -13.62 4.82 1.98
CA THR A 12 -14.18 4.36 3.26
C THR A 12 -14.05 2.85 3.48
N VAL A 13 -13.85 2.05 2.44
CA VAL A 13 -13.54 0.61 2.57
C VAL A 13 -12.24 0.37 3.34
N LEU A 14 -11.28 1.32 3.29
CA LEU A 14 -10.03 1.21 4.04
C LEU A 14 -10.27 1.15 5.55
N GLU A 15 -11.29 1.84 6.06
CA GLU A 15 -11.68 1.77 7.47
C GLU A 15 -12.10 0.35 7.86
N THR A 16 -13.02 -0.24 7.10
CA THR A 16 -13.50 -1.61 7.33
C THR A 16 -12.37 -2.64 7.22
N MET A 17 -11.43 -2.46 6.29
CA MET A 17 -10.27 -3.34 6.18
C MET A 17 -9.34 -3.21 7.40
N ALA A 18 -9.12 -1.98 7.88
CA ALA A 18 -8.28 -1.71 9.04
C ALA A 18 -8.84 -2.31 10.35
N GLU A 19 -10.17 -2.39 10.49
CA GLU A 19 -10.84 -2.99 11.66
C GLU A 19 -10.38 -4.43 11.94
N ARG A 20 -9.92 -5.17 10.93
CA ARG A 20 -9.37 -6.53 11.09
C ARG A 20 -8.20 -6.60 12.07
N LEU A 21 -7.43 -5.52 12.19
CA LEU A 21 -6.26 -5.44 13.06
C LEU A 21 -6.57 -4.75 14.40
N ASN A 22 -7.79 -4.27 14.59
CA ASN A 22 -8.18 -3.54 15.81
C ASN A 22 -7.99 -4.41 17.06
N GLY A 23 -7.33 -3.85 18.08
CA GLY A 23 -7.08 -4.51 19.36
C GLY A 23 -6.00 -5.60 19.32
N GLN A 24 -5.31 -5.80 18.19
CA GLN A 24 -4.14 -6.68 18.16
C GLN A 24 -2.94 -6.01 18.86
N PRO A 25 -2.18 -6.74 19.68
CA PRO A 25 -0.99 -6.19 20.32
C PRO A 25 0.12 -5.94 19.28
N GLU A 26 0.89 -4.87 19.49
CA GLU A 26 2.08 -4.60 18.70
C GLU A 26 3.28 -5.44 19.24
N PRO A 27 4.13 -6.02 18.35
CA PRO A 27 4.05 -5.96 16.89
C PRO A 27 2.95 -6.87 16.31
N ILE A 28 2.28 -6.39 15.27
CA ILE A 28 1.22 -7.15 14.59
C ILE A 28 1.85 -8.39 13.93
N LYS A 29 1.33 -9.57 14.28
CA LYS A 29 1.74 -10.83 13.65
C LYS A 29 0.98 -11.02 12.33
N ILE A 30 1.67 -10.81 11.22
CA ILE A 30 1.15 -11.08 9.87
C ILE A 30 1.08 -12.58 9.62
N ARG A 31 -0.10 -13.09 9.23
CA ARG A 31 -0.34 -14.54 9.04
C ARG A 31 -0.74 -14.90 7.63
N ASN A 32 -1.27 -13.94 6.87
CA ASN A 32 -1.78 -14.13 5.52
C ASN A 32 -1.84 -12.79 4.78
N ASN A 33 -2.16 -12.87 3.48
CA ASN A 33 -2.25 -11.71 2.58
C ASN A 33 -3.29 -10.68 3.01
N ASP A 34 -4.38 -11.11 3.64
CA ASP A 34 -5.38 -10.15 4.12
C ASP A 34 -4.86 -9.33 5.30
N ASP A 35 -3.98 -9.90 6.14
CA ASP A 35 -3.34 -9.14 7.23
C ASP A 35 -2.37 -8.09 6.65
N HIS A 36 -1.67 -8.40 5.55
CA HIS A 36 -0.89 -7.40 4.80
C HIS A 36 -1.80 -6.28 4.26
N ALA A 37 -2.92 -6.64 3.65
CA ALA A 37 -3.87 -5.67 3.09
C ALA A 37 -4.52 -4.81 4.17
N ALA A 38 -4.88 -5.39 5.31
CA ALA A 38 -5.46 -4.66 6.44
C ALA A 38 -4.45 -3.71 7.08
N LEU A 39 -3.16 -4.09 7.14
CA LEU A 39 -2.11 -3.21 7.65
C LEU A 39 -1.90 -2.00 6.74
N ALA A 40 -1.86 -2.23 5.42
CA ALA A 40 -1.82 -1.15 4.45
C ALA A 40 -3.06 -0.25 4.54
N ALA A 41 -4.24 -0.83 4.72
CA ALA A 41 -5.49 -0.10 4.84
C ALA A 41 -5.53 0.79 6.10
N ASP A 42 -5.00 0.34 7.25
CA ASP A 42 -4.91 1.16 8.46
C ASP A 42 -4.07 2.43 8.23
N VAL A 43 -2.88 2.26 7.65
CA VAL A 43 -2.00 3.40 7.33
C VAL A 43 -2.67 4.36 6.34
N LEU A 44 -3.27 3.82 5.27
CA LEU A 44 -3.93 4.62 4.24
C LEU A 44 -5.21 5.30 4.75
N TRP A 45 -5.96 4.68 5.68
CA TRP A 45 -7.12 5.30 6.30
C TRP A 45 -6.71 6.49 7.16
N GLN A 46 -5.65 6.33 7.97
CA GLN A 46 -5.09 7.43 8.74
C GLN A 46 -4.58 8.56 7.84
N PHE A 47 -3.93 8.23 6.72
CA PHE A 47 -3.51 9.19 5.71
C PHE A 47 -4.71 9.93 5.11
N ALA A 48 -5.74 9.20 4.64
CA ALA A 48 -6.94 9.77 4.03
C ALA A 48 -7.67 10.73 5.00
N ARG A 49 -7.73 10.40 6.29
CA ARG A 49 -8.29 11.29 7.31
C ARG A 49 -7.50 12.60 7.49
N LYS A 50 -6.18 12.55 7.34
CA LYS A 50 -5.31 13.74 7.45
C LYS A 50 -5.37 14.64 6.21
N THR A 51 -5.65 14.07 5.05
CA THR A 51 -5.74 14.82 3.77
C THR A 51 -7.16 15.17 3.37
N GLY A 52 -8.17 14.64 4.06
CA GLY A 52 -9.58 14.85 3.75
C GLY A 52 -10.14 13.93 2.65
N LEU A 53 -9.39 12.90 2.26
CA LEU A 53 -9.76 11.90 1.27
C LEU A 53 -10.64 10.77 1.84
N ASN A 54 -11.04 10.84 3.11
CA ASN A 54 -11.76 9.80 3.83
C ASN A 54 -13.28 9.79 3.56
N ARG A 55 -13.71 10.02 2.32
CA ARG A 55 -15.11 10.22 1.92
C ARG A 55 -15.53 9.21 0.86
N ASP A 56 -16.83 8.91 0.78
CA ASP A 56 -17.36 7.97 -0.23
C ASP A 56 -17.21 8.46 -1.67
N SER A 57 -17.05 9.77 -1.88
CA SER A 57 -16.78 10.36 -3.19
C SER A 57 -15.35 10.15 -3.67
N GLU A 58 -14.43 9.79 -2.77
CA GLU A 58 -13.03 9.52 -3.07
C GLU A 58 -12.83 8.02 -3.25
N SER A 59 -11.88 7.67 -4.13
CA SER A 59 -11.58 6.28 -4.41
C SER A 59 -10.32 5.82 -3.68
N VAL A 60 -10.24 4.51 -3.43
CA VAL A 60 -9.01 3.87 -2.94
C VAL A 60 -7.83 4.18 -3.86
N GLN A 61 -8.06 4.25 -5.17
CA GLN A 61 -7.03 4.64 -6.12
C GLN A 61 -6.46 6.04 -5.85
N THR A 62 -7.31 7.04 -5.58
CA THR A 62 -6.87 8.40 -5.25
C THR A 62 -5.99 8.39 -4.01
N VAL A 63 -6.45 7.72 -2.94
CA VAL A 63 -5.69 7.63 -1.68
C VAL A 63 -4.32 6.98 -1.89
N ILE A 64 -4.25 5.88 -2.63
CA ILE A 64 -2.98 5.19 -2.93
C ILE A 64 -2.06 6.11 -3.75
N THR A 65 -2.60 6.75 -4.78
CA THR A 65 -1.80 7.59 -5.69
C THR A 65 -1.20 8.80 -4.95
N ASP A 66 -2.01 9.48 -4.14
CA ASP A 66 -1.56 10.61 -3.33
C ASP A 66 -0.56 10.17 -2.24
N PHE A 67 -0.74 8.98 -1.67
CA PHE A 67 0.21 8.42 -0.73
C PHE A 67 1.56 8.11 -1.39
N LEU A 68 1.56 7.49 -2.59
CA LEU A 68 2.76 7.24 -3.38
C LEU A 68 3.47 8.55 -3.77
N ALA A 69 2.73 9.60 -4.11
CA ALA A 69 3.30 10.92 -4.37
C ALA A 69 4.00 11.50 -3.12
N ASN A 70 3.43 11.29 -1.93
CA ASN A 70 4.07 11.70 -0.68
C ASN A 70 5.30 10.86 -0.33
N LEU A 71 5.30 9.56 -0.64
CA LEU A 71 6.49 8.72 -0.51
C LEU A 71 7.60 9.19 -1.45
N LEU A 72 7.26 9.61 -2.67
CA LEU A 72 8.23 10.20 -3.59
C LEU A 72 8.82 11.50 -3.03
N HIS A 73 7.99 12.40 -2.49
CA HIS A 73 8.47 13.59 -1.79
C HIS A 73 9.39 13.25 -0.62
N LEU A 74 9.11 12.16 0.11
CA LEU A 74 9.98 11.68 1.18
C LEU A 74 11.33 11.19 0.64
N CYS A 75 11.35 10.42 -0.44
CA CYS A 75 12.59 9.98 -1.09
C CYS A 75 13.45 11.17 -1.51
N GLU A 76 12.88 12.20 -2.13
CA GLU A 76 13.61 13.43 -2.50
C GLU A 76 14.18 14.18 -1.28
N GLN A 77 13.48 14.19 -0.15
CA GLN A 77 14.00 14.85 1.06
C GLN A 77 15.09 14.04 1.77
N CYS A 78 15.08 12.72 1.61
CA CYS A 78 16.06 11.82 2.22
C CYS A 78 17.29 11.56 1.36
N ASP A 79 17.26 11.93 0.08
CA ASP A 79 18.38 11.82 -0.85
C ASP A 79 19.05 13.19 -1.07
N PRO A 80 20.21 13.47 -0.46
CA PRO A 80 20.92 14.74 -0.62
C PRO A 80 21.46 14.96 -2.05
N ASP A 81 21.54 13.92 -2.88
CA ASP A 81 22.09 13.99 -4.23
C ASP A 81 21.00 14.20 -5.31
N GLY A 82 19.72 14.25 -4.92
CA GLY A 82 18.61 14.65 -5.78
C GLY A 82 18.13 13.58 -6.79
N ALA A 83 18.26 12.29 -6.44
CA ALA A 83 17.82 11.15 -7.23
C ALA A 83 16.61 10.43 -6.60
N GLY A 84 15.69 11.18 -5.97
CA GLY A 84 14.56 10.61 -5.23
C GLY A 84 13.59 9.82 -6.12
N ILE A 85 13.37 10.23 -7.38
CA ILE A 85 12.58 9.47 -8.37
C ILE A 85 13.25 8.12 -8.69
N GLU A 86 14.56 8.08 -8.97
CA GLU A 86 15.23 6.80 -9.23
C GLU A 86 15.18 5.89 -8.00
N GLY A 87 15.43 6.44 -6.81
CA GLY A 87 15.35 5.71 -5.55
C GLY A 87 13.96 5.14 -5.28
N PHE A 88 12.91 5.93 -5.46
CA PHE A 88 11.53 5.48 -5.30
C PHE A 88 11.15 4.35 -6.27
N ASN A 89 11.54 4.46 -7.54
CA ASN A 89 11.30 3.41 -8.53
C ASN A 89 12.04 2.10 -8.19
N ALA A 90 13.26 2.20 -7.66
CA ALA A 90 14.00 1.02 -7.18
C ALA A 90 13.29 0.33 -6.00
N LEU A 91 12.77 1.11 -5.05
CA LEU A 91 11.98 0.58 -3.92
C LEU A 91 10.68 -0.09 -4.41
N LEU A 92 9.97 0.51 -5.37
CA LEU A 92 8.78 -0.09 -5.96
C LEU A 92 9.08 -1.43 -6.64
N ASN A 93 10.15 -1.51 -7.43
CA ASN A 93 10.56 -2.76 -8.08
C ASN A 93 10.87 -3.86 -7.04
N MET A 94 11.58 -3.52 -5.97
CA MET A 94 11.87 -4.47 -4.89
C MET A 94 10.60 -4.92 -4.15
N ALA A 95 9.66 -4.01 -3.90
CA ALA A 95 8.37 -4.35 -3.29
C ALA A 95 7.56 -5.33 -4.16
N VAL A 96 7.58 -5.15 -5.49
CA VAL A 96 6.96 -6.10 -6.43
C VAL A 96 7.63 -7.46 -6.35
N MET A 97 8.97 -7.52 -6.34
CA MET A 97 9.69 -8.79 -6.20
C MET A 97 9.34 -9.53 -4.89
N HIS A 98 9.22 -8.82 -3.77
CA HIS A 98 8.79 -9.42 -2.51
C HIS A 98 7.35 -9.97 -2.59
N TYR A 99 6.42 -9.19 -3.16
CA TYR A 99 5.05 -9.66 -3.37
C TYR A 99 4.98 -10.90 -4.26
N GLU A 100 5.76 -10.96 -5.35
CA GLU A 100 5.82 -12.12 -6.23
C GLU A 100 6.42 -13.35 -5.53
N GLN A 101 7.46 -13.19 -4.72
CA GLN A 101 8.05 -14.28 -3.94
C GLN A 101 7.09 -14.88 -2.92
N GLU A 102 6.31 -14.03 -2.24
CA GLU A 102 5.29 -14.46 -1.27
C GLU A 102 4.11 -15.20 -1.93
N ASN A 103 3.81 -14.90 -3.20
CA ASN A 103 2.64 -15.43 -3.92
C ASN A 103 2.96 -16.45 -5.04
N GLY A 104 4.24 -16.62 -5.41
CA GLY A 104 4.70 -17.46 -6.52
C GLY A 104 5.31 -18.80 -6.11
N GLY A 105 5.19 -19.19 -4.85
CA GLY A 105 5.81 -20.40 -4.31
C GLY A 105 5.06 -21.70 -4.60
N GLU A 106 5.04 -22.16 -5.86
CA GLU A 106 4.96 -23.59 -6.24
C GLU A 106 5.16 -23.78 -7.75
N SER A 107 6.39 -24.09 -8.18
CA SER A 107 6.69 -25.09 -9.22
C SER A 107 8.17 -25.08 -9.62
N GLU A 108 9.00 -25.89 -8.94
CA GLU A 108 9.96 -26.78 -9.61
C GLU A 108 10.13 -28.01 -8.69
N GLU A 109 9.28 -29.03 -8.89
CA GLU A 109 9.70 -30.39 -8.53
C GLU A 109 10.82 -30.79 -9.49
N PRO A 110 12.02 -31.15 -9.01
CA PRO A 110 13.05 -31.70 -9.88
C PRO A 110 12.66 -33.14 -10.23
N ILE A 111 12.47 -33.40 -11.53
CA ILE A 111 12.44 -34.77 -12.08
C ILE A 111 13.88 -35.25 -12.26
#